data_AF-A0A9K3PF37-F1
#
_entry.id   AF-A0A9K3PF37-F1
#
_cell.length_a   1.000
_cell.length_b   1.000
_cell.length_c   1.000
_cell.angle_alpha   90.00
_cell.angle_beta   90.00
_cell.angle_gamma   90.00
#
_symmetry.space_group_name_H-M   'P 1'
#
loop_
_entity.id
_entity.type
_entity.pdbx_description
1 polymer ?
#
loop_
_entity_poly.entity_id
_entity_poly.type
_entity_poly.pdbx_seq_one_letter_code
_entity_poly.pdbx_strand_id
1 'polypeptide(L)'
;MATVHNSNNTLPPLTQGGLEFIFSIGLEGTGHHLMASVIKNSPDLVTMKSWNLLDSIDKATVALFNQNDLSGIWNMPCNEENMYIKSGRKWYLTRRYQKNEQLVVAFDTVKKHRELVALFKNIQMIYDNKTKSSNHPVPLRIPLNSVGFARRTGMMSYPNFRSKCDIPPYPVLELLYSACADAGVQCSHVYIHRHPLDVLKSTTVKRPYNSPGMVYASHLYTSLLKVMETQILRFPDQTRACFGFFDHQGAAEWQTTLRDMWGWTTQNQTDAFDAFIRATYRKPSTFYRSTSDNIVAEEVEGVFPAKHIPFLQVFLKAHEQTLEACRQSLQRR
;
A
#
# COMPACT_ATOMS: atom_id res chain seq x y z
N MET A 1 -10.03 31.81 -7.01
CA MET A 1 -9.76 31.62 -5.58
C MET A 1 -10.89 30.78 -5.00
N ALA A 2 -10.72 29.46 -4.95
CA ALA A 2 -11.65 28.57 -4.30
C ALA A 2 -11.14 28.35 -2.87
N THR A 3 -11.94 28.76 -1.90
CA THR A 3 -11.72 28.50 -0.48
C THR A 3 -11.73 26.99 -0.25
N VAL A 4 -10.57 26.42 0.08
CA VAL A 4 -10.45 25.02 0.50
C VAL A 4 -11.16 24.91 1.85
N HIS A 5 -12.34 24.29 1.83
CA HIS A 5 -13.04 23.93 3.05
C HIS A 5 -12.19 22.91 3.81
N ASN A 6 -11.82 23.27 5.04
CA ASN A 6 -11.17 22.41 5.99
C ASN A 6 -12.21 21.38 6.49
N SER A 7 -12.42 20.31 5.72
CA SER A 7 -13.23 19.17 6.16
C SER A 7 -12.44 18.47 7.25
N ASN A 8 -12.96 18.47 8.48
CA ASN A 8 -12.47 17.63 9.55
C ASN A 8 -12.49 16.17 9.05
N ASN A 9 -11.33 15.66 8.64
CA ASN A 9 -11.09 14.27 8.24
C ASN A 9 -11.12 13.35 9.48
N THR A 10 -12.17 13.45 10.28
CA THR A 10 -12.49 12.39 11.24
C THR A 10 -12.85 11.16 10.43
N LEU A 11 -11.94 10.18 10.44
CA LEU A 11 -12.14 8.85 9.90
C LEU A 11 -13.58 8.39 10.21
N PRO A 12 -14.36 7.89 9.23
CA PRO A 12 -15.68 7.37 9.54
C PRO A 12 -15.53 6.36 10.68
N PRO A 13 -16.39 6.46 11.73
CA PRO A 13 -16.31 5.53 12.84
C PRO A 13 -16.40 4.12 12.26
N LEU A 14 -15.48 3.25 12.68
CA LEU A 14 -15.69 1.82 12.51
C LEU A 14 -17.10 1.52 13.00
N THR A 15 -17.86 0.71 12.27
CA THR A 15 -19.06 0.08 12.83
C THR A 15 -18.67 -0.41 14.22
N GLN A 16 -19.27 0.18 15.25
CA GLN A 16 -18.78 0.08 16.62
C GLN A 16 -18.56 -1.41 16.96
N GLY A 17 -17.30 -1.84 17.08
CA GLY A 17 -16.93 -3.22 17.42
C GLY A 17 -16.76 -4.20 16.24
N GLY A 18 -16.08 -3.82 15.16
CA GLY A 18 -15.81 -4.71 14.02
C GLY A 18 -14.34 -5.13 13.83
N LEU A 19 -14.15 -6.21 13.06
CA LEU A 19 -12.88 -6.59 12.44
C LEU A 19 -12.76 -5.93 11.06
N GLU A 20 -11.64 -5.25 10.78
CA GLU A 20 -11.37 -4.66 9.47
C GLU A 20 -9.98 -5.05 8.96
N PHE A 21 -9.89 -5.52 7.73
CA PHE A 21 -8.62 -5.75 7.04
C PHE A 21 -8.19 -4.50 6.27
N ILE A 22 -7.02 -3.96 6.58
CA ILE A 22 -6.50 -2.72 5.99
C ILE A 22 -5.30 -3.02 5.10
N PHE A 23 -5.41 -2.60 3.86
CA PHE A 23 -4.36 -2.69 2.86
C PHE A 23 -3.73 -1.31 2.59
N SER A 24 -2.40 -1.20 2.61
CA SER A 24 -1.71 0.06 2.35
C SER A 24 -1.16 0.12 0.92
N ILE A 25 -1.37 1.22 0.21
CA ILE A 25 -0.83 1.44 -1.14
C ILE A 25 -0.09 2.77 -1.22
N GLY A 26 1.00 2.80 -1.98
CA GLY A 26 1.79 4.01 -2.22
C GLY A 26 3.03 3.70 -3.03
N LEU A 27 3.72 4.73 -3.50
CA LEU A 27 4.99 4.56 -4.21
C LEU A 27 6.13 4.18 -3.25
N GLU A 28 7.18 3.53 -3.79
CA GLU A 28 8.45 3.42 -3.06
C GLU A 28 8.96 4.81 -2.66
N GLY A 29 9.43 4.95 -1.41
CA GLY A 29 9.88 6.24 -0.88
C GLY A 29 8.80 7.12 -0.23
N THR A 30 7.53 6.69 -0.16
CA THR A 30 6.45 7.46 0.49
C THR A 30 6.39 7.36 2.01
N GLY A 31 7.14 6.46 2.64
CA GLY A 31 7.21 6.34 4.12
C GLY A 31 6.69 5.02 4.70
N HIS A 32 6.59 3.97 3.89
CA HIS A 32 6.12 2.65 4.34
C HIS A 32 6.90 2.06 5.54
N HIS A 33 8.20 2.38 5.72
CA HIS A 33 8.96 1.96 6.90
C HIS A 33 8.42 2.55 8.21
N LEU A 34 7.99 3.83 8.19
CA LEU A 34 7.38 4.45 9.35
C LEU A 34 6.03 3.81 9.66
N MET A 35 5.20 3.59 8.64
CA MET A 35 3.93 2.87 8.78
C MET A 35 4.13 1.50 9.42
N ALA A 36 5.03 0.68 8.87
CA ALA A 36 5.35 -0.63 9.43
C ALA A 36 5.83 -0.55 10.89
N SER A 37 6.58 0.50 11.24
CA SER A 37 7.07 0.72 12.61
C SER A 37 5.95 1.11 13.57
N VAL A 38 5.01 1.97 13.15
CA VAL A 38 3.81 2.32 13.93
C VAL A 38 2.98 1.06 14.20
N ILE A 39 2.73 0.25 13.17
CA ILE A 39 1.92 -0.97 13.31
C ILE A 39 2.62 -2.00 14.18
N LYS A 40 3.95 -2.16 14.06
CA LYS A 40 4.74 -3.08 14.89
C LYS A 40 4.67 -2.75 16.39
N ASN A 41 4.34 -1.51 16.75
CA ASN A 41 4.20 -1.07 18.13
C ASN A 41 2.74 -0.84 18.53
N SER A 42 1.78 -1.13 17.65
CA SER A 42 0.37 -0.80 17.86
C SER A 42 -0.33 -1.68 18.91
N PRO A 43 -1.32 -1.12 19.64
CA PRO A 43 -2.24 -1.90 20.46
C PRO A 43 -2.94 -3.04 19.70
N ASP A 44 -3.36 -2.80 18.46
CA ASP A 44 -3.98 -3.84 17.63
C ASP A 44 -3.04 -5.04 17.44
N LEU A 45 -1.74 -4.81 17.28
CA LEU A 45 -0.78 -5.90 17.17
C LEU A 45 -0.62 -6.70 18.48
N VAL A 46 -0.70 -6.04 19.63
CA VAL A 46 -0.71 -6.75 20.92
C VAL A 46 -1.92 -7.69 20.99
N THR A 47 -3.09 -7.23 20.54
CA THR A 47 -4.30 -8.05 20.44
C THR A 47 -4.15 -9.20 19.44
N MET A 48 -3.63 -8.94 18.23
CA MET A 48 -3.40 -9.99 17.23
C MET A 48 -2.46 -11.09 17.74
N LYS A 49 -1.43 -10.73 18.52
CA LYS A 49 -0.54 -11.69 19.18
C LYS A 49 -1.26 -12.52 20.23
N SER A 50 -2.01 -11.88 21.13
CA SER A 50 -2.70 -12.58 22.21
C SER A 50 -3.82 -13.50 21.69
N TRP A 51 -4.38 -13.19 20.52
CA TRP A 51 -5.41 -14.00 19.86
C TRP A 51 -4.84 -14.99 18.84
N ASN A 52 -3.52 -15.09 18.73
CA ASN A 52 -2.82 -16.04 17.87
C ASN A 52 -3.19 -15.91 16.38
N LEU A 53 -3.44 -14.68 15.91
CA LEU A 53 -3.86 -14.39 14.54
C LEU A 53 -2.70 -14.31 13.54
N LEU A 54 -1.47 -14.12 14.03
CA LEU A 54 -0.33 -13.75 13.20
C LEU A 54 -0.01 -14.73 12.08
N ASP A 55 -0.14 -16.03 12.31
CA ASP A 55 0.11 -17.06 11.29
C ASP A 55 -0.91 -16.98 10.14
N SER A 56 -2.20 -16.77 10.45
CA SER A 56 -3.23 -16.61 9.42
C SER A 56 -3.04 -15.33 8.63
N ILE A 57 -2.63 -14.24 9.29
CA ILE A 57 -2.36 -12.95 8.64
C ILE A 57 -1.12 -13.05 7.75
N ASP A 58 -0.06 -13.73 8.20
CA ASP A 58 1.16 -13.95 7.41
C ASP A 58 0.85 -14.79 6.16
N LYS A 59 0.05 -15.86 6.30
CA LYS A 59 -0.44 -16.65 5.16
C LYS A 59 -1.27 -15.83 4.18
N ALA A 60 -2.15 -14.96 4.67
CA ALA A 60 -2.93 -14.07 3.80
C ALA A 60 -2.01 -13.07 3.06
N THR A 61 -1.02 -12.52 3.77
CA THR A 61 0.00 -11.64 3.19
C THR A 61 0.78 -12.36 2.09
N VAL A 62 1.21 -13.61 2.32
CA VAL A 62 1.94 -14.42 1.33
C VAL A 62 1.07 -14.78 0.12
N ALA A 63 -0.20 -15.10 0.33
CA ALA A 63 -1.14 -15.39 -0.76
C ALA A 63 -1.39 -14.15 -1.64
N LEU A 64 -1.40 -12.96 -1.05
CA LEU A 64 -1.45 -11.71 -1.79
C LEU A 64 -0.11 -11.38 -2.46
N PHE A 65 1.00 -11.56 -1.75
CA PHE A 65 2.35 -11.30 -2.24
C PHE A 65 3.41 -12.15 -1.58
N ASN A 66 4.13 -12.88 -2.41
CA ASN A 66 5.29 -13.64 -2.01
C ASN A 66 6.54 -13.03 -2.63
N GLN A 67 7.51 -12.64 -1.80
CA GLN A 67 8.78 -12.10 -2.28
C GLN A 67 9.77 -13.19 -2.75
N ASN A 68 9.55 -14.45 -2.39
CA ASN A 68 10.48 -15.54 -2.69
C ASN A 68 10.20 -16.22 -4.04
N ASP A 69 8.96 -16.14 -4.50
CA ASP A 69 8.45 -16.75 -5.73
C ASP A 69 7.29 -15.92 -6.32
N LEU A 70 6.80 -16.32 -7.50
CA LEU A 70 5.74 -15.59 -8.20
C LEU A 70 4.33 -16.03 -7.79
N SER A 71 4.14 -16.74 -6.67
CA SER A 71 2.86 -17.35 -6.30
C SER A 71 1.85 -16.41 -5.62
N GLY A 72 2.21 -15.15 -5.36
CA GLY A 72 1.29 -14.15 -4.83
C GLY A 72 0.42 -13.49 -5.91
N ILE A 73 -0.81 -13.10 -5.58
CA ILE A 73 -1.72 -12.38 -6.50
C ILE A 73 -1.11 -11.13 -7.12
N TRP A 74 -0.38 -10.31 -6.37
CA TRP A 74 0.25 -9.10 -6.91
C TRP A 74 1.43 -9.39 -7.85
N ASN A 75 1.90 -10.65 -7.90
CA ASN A 75 2.87 -11.11 -8.89
C ASN A 75 2.18 -11.69 -10.15
N MET A 76 0.85 -11.62 -10.28
CA MET A 76 0.12 -12.11 -11.47
C MET A 76 0.67 -11.54 -12.79
N PRO A 77 0.98 -10.23 -12.93
CA PRO A 77 1.57 -9.70 -14.16
C PRO A 77 2.88 -10.42 -14.57
N CYS A 78 3.64 -10.91 -13.58
CA CYS A 78 4.88 -11.65 -13.78
C CYS A 78 4.67 -13.10 -14.22
N ASN A 79 3.53 -13.69 -13.87
CA ASN A 79 3.20 -15.04 -14.30
C ASN A 79 2.71 -15.08 -15.76
N GLU A 80 2.09 -14.01 -16.24
CA GLU A 80 1.63 -13.90 -17.63
C GLU A 80 2.80 -13.84 -18.63
N GLU A 81 3.93 -13.24 -18.25
CA GLU A 81 5.15 -13.23 -19.08
C GLU A 81 5.68 -14.66 -19.35
N ASN A 82 5.49 -15.56 -18.39
CA ASN A 82 5.83 -16.97 -18.50
C ASN A 82 4.72 -17.84 -19.12
N MET A 83 3.58 -17.24 -19.54
CA MET A 83 2.49 -17.98 -20.16
C MET A 83 2.74 -18.32 -21.62
N TYR A 84 3.66 -17.64 -22.30
CA TYR A 84 3.88 -17.82 -23.75
C TYR A 84 5.34 -18.10 -24.09
N ILE A 85 5.64 -19.29 -24.61
CA ILE A 85 6.95 -19.57 -25.21
C ILE A 85 6.85 -19.33 -26.71
N LYS A 86 7.81 -18.57 -27.26
CA LYS A 86 7.99 -18.42 -28.69
C LYS A 86 8.85 -19.57 -29.22
N SER A 87 8.30 -20.40 -30.11
CA SER A 87 9.06 -21.40 -30.86
C SER A 87 8.89 -21.13 -32.36
N GLY A 88 9.96 -20.68 -33.01
CA GLY A 88 9.93 -20.15 -34.37
C GLY A 88 9.04 -18.89 -34.48
N ARG A 89 8.02 -18.95 -35.36
CA ARG A 89 7.03 -17.86 -35.58
C ARG A 89 5.73 -18.03 -34.78
N LYS A 90 5.62 -19.05 -33.94
CA LYS A 90 4.40 -19.37 -33.20
C LYS A 90 4.59 -19.15 -31.71
N TRP A 91 3.54 -18.63 -31.07
CA TRP A 91 3.43 -18.48 -29.62
C TRP A 91 2.64 -19.66 -29.06
N TYR A 92 3.19 -20.30 -28.02
CA TYR A 92 2.59 -21.47 -27.38
C TYR A 92 2.26 -21.13 -25.93
N LEU A 93 1.03 -21.40 -25.50
CA LEU A 93 0.69 -21.38 -24.08
C LEU A 93 1.52 -22.44 -23.34
N THR A 94 2.26 -22.06 -22.31
CA THR A 94 3.16 -22.93 -21.53
C THR A 94 2.48 -24.14 -20.91
N ARG A 95 1.14 -24.17 -20.83
CA ARG A 95 0.38 -25.37 -20.42
C ARG A 95 0.69 -26.62 -21.27
N ARG A 96 1.23 -26.50 -22.48
CA ARG A 96 1.44 -27.65 -23.41
C ARG A 96 2.89 -27.94 -23.81
N TYR A 97 3.88 -27.15 -23.37
CA TYR A 97 5.27 -27.36 -23.76
C TYR A 97 6.12 -27.76 -22.55
N GLN A 98 6.07 -29.05 -22.19
CA GLN A 98 7.03 -29.64 -21.25
C GLN A 98 7.53 -30.97 -21.79
N LYS A 99 8.66 -30.90 -22.49
CA LYS A 99 9.56 -32.02 -22.70
C LYS A 99 10.83 -31.62 -21.96
N ASN A 100 10.99 -32.14 -20.75
CA ASN A 100 12.14 -31.99 -19.82
C ASN A 100 12.03 -30.85 -18.79
N GLU A 101 11.65 -31.25 -17.57
CA GLU A 101 12.13 -30.76 -16.26
C GLU A 101 12.20 -29.24 -16.00
N GLN A 102 11.03 -28.61 -15.80
CA GLN A 102 10.73 -27.75 -14.64
C GLN A 102 9.27 -27.31 -14.76
N LEU A 103 8.44 -27.74 -13.81
CA LEU A 103 7.00 -27.48 -13.84
C LEU A 103 6.75 -25.98 -13.59
N VAL A 104 6.57 -25.19 -14.65
CA VAL A 104 5.99 -23.84 -14.55
C VAL A 104 4.51 -24.04 -14.20
N VAL A 105 4.21 -24.07 -12.91
CA VAL A 105 2.82 -24.14 -12.42
C VAL A 105 2.12 -22.87 -12.87
N ALA A 106 1.15 -23.00 -13.77
CA ALA A 106 0.29 -21.88 -14.16
C ALA A 106 -0.28 -21.23 -12.90
N PHE A 107 -0.13 -19.91 -12.78
CA PHE A 107 -0.69 -19.17 -11.65
C PHE A 107 -2.21 -19.37 -11.60
N ASP A 108 -2.69 -20.02 -10.54
CA ASP A 108 -4.10 -20.33 -10.37
C ASP A 108 -4.75 -19.28 -9.47
N THR A 109 -5.23 -18.20 -10.10
CA THR A 109 -5.93 -17.11 -9.44
C THR A 109 -7.16 -17.60 -8.67
N VAL A 110 -7.86 -18.63 -9.16
CA VAL A 110 -9.06 -19.19 -8.49
C VAL A 110 -8.66 -19.90 -7.20
N LYS A 111 -7.59 -20.70 -7.24
CA LYS A 111 -7.05 -21.35 -6.04
C LYS A 111 -6.60 -20.30 -5.01
N LYS A 112 -5.88 -19.26 -5.44
CA LYS A 112 -5.40 -18.19 -4.55
C LYS A 112 -6.55 -17.38 -3.95
N HIS A 113 -7.58 -17.11 -4.73
CA HIS A 113 -8.82 -16.49 -4.24
C HIS A 113 -9.47 -17.32 -3.13
N ARG A 114 -9.68 -18.62 -3.37
CA ARG A 114 -10.25 -19.54 -2.36
C ARG A 114 -9.41 -19.62 -1.09
N GLU A 115 -8.09 -19.63 -1.23
CA GLU A 115 -7.13 -19.61 -0.12
C GLU A 115 -7.33 -18.35 0.74
N LEU A 116 -7.43 -17.16 0.11
CA LEU A 116 -7.70 -15.91 0.83
C LEU A 116 -9.06 -15.91 1.53
N VAL A 117 -10.12 -16.35 0.85
CA VAL A 117 -11.46 -16.45 1.45
C VAL A 117 -11.43 -17.32 2.71
N ALA A 118 -10.77 -18.48 2.64
CA ALA A 118 -10.65 -19.38 3.79
C ALA A 118 -9.87 -18.74 4.96
N LEU A 119 -8.78 -18.04 4.66
CA LEU A 119 -7.97 -17.34 5.67
C LEU A 119 -8.75 -16.21 6.35
N PHE A 120 -9.48 -15.40 5.58
CA PHE A 120 -10.33 -14.33 6.12
C PHE A 120 -11.44 -14.88 7.00
N LYS A 121 -12.14 -15.94 6.56
CA LYS A 121 -13.16 -16.62 7.38
C LYS A 121 -12.58 -17.17 8.69
N ASN A 122 -11.38 -17.75 8.65
CA ASN A 122 -10.73 -18.26 9.86
C ASN A 122 -10.39 -17.13 10.85
N ILE A 123 -9.84 -16.02 10.37
CA ILE A 123 -9.53 -14.85 11.21
C ILE A 123 -10.82 -14.26 11.81
N GLN A 124 -11.88 -14.12 11.00
CA GLN A 124 -13.20 -13.66 11.46
C GLN A 124 -13.78 -14.58 12.54
N MET A 125 -13.73 -15.91 12.34
CA MET A 125 -14.19 -16.88 13.33
C MET A 125 -13.43 -16.76 14.66
N ILE A 126 -12.10 -16.55 14.62
CA ILE A 126 -11.31 -16.35 15.84
C ILE A 126 -11.72 -15.03 16.52
N TYR A 127 -11.90 -13.95 15.75
CA TYR A 127 -12.39 -12.67 16.25
C TYR A 127 -13.75 -12.81 16.95
N ASP A 128 -14.72 -13.45 16.28
CA ASP A 128 -16.07 -13.67 16.80
C ASP A 128 -16.02 -14.47 18.10
N ASN A 129 -15.24 -15.55 18.15
CA ASN A 129 -15.07 -16.35 19.36
C ASN A 129 -14.46 -15.57 20.53
N LYS A 130 -13.52 -14.65 20.27
CA LYS A 130 -12.88 -13.82 21.28
C LYS A 130 -13.76 -12.67 21.77
N THR A 131 -14.71 -12.24 20.96
CA THR A 131 -15.59 -11.10 21.26
C THR A 131 -17.00 -11.51 21.67
N LYS A 132 -17.39 -12.78 21.49
CA LYS A 132 -18.73 -13.33 21.80
C LYS A 132 -19.24 -13.03 23.21
N SER A 133 -18.35 -12.95 24.21
CA SER A 133 -18.71 -12.68 25.61
C SER A 133 -18.49 -11.23 26.03
N SER A 134 -18.07 -10.35 25.12
CA SER A 134 -17.83 -8.94 25.44
C SER A 134 -19.08 -8.11 25.15
N ASN A 135 -19.56 -7.37 26.15
CA ASN A 135 -20.64 -6.40 25.96
C ASN A 135 -20.24 -5.25 25.01
N HIS A 136 -18.94 -5.10 24.72
CA HIS A 136 -18.40 -4.18 23.73
C HIS A 136 -17.35 -4.91 22.89
N PRO A 137 -17.64 -5.27 21.63
CA PRO A 137 -16.64 -5.92 20.79
C PRO A 137 -15.45 -4.98 20.60
N VAL A 138 -14.24 -5.52 20.76
CA VAL A 138 -13.00 -4.73 20.59
C VAL A 138 -12.80 -4.51 19.09
N PRO A 139 -12.76 -3.27 18.58
CA PRO A 139 -12.51 -3.05 17.17
C PRO A 139 -11.05 -3.42 16.85
N LEU A 140 -10.82 -4.28 15.85
CA LEU A 140 -9.49 -4.80 15.52
C LEU A 140 -9.16 -4.53 14.06
N ARG A 141 -8.03 -3.87 13.80
CA ARG A 141 -7.55 -3.58 12.43
C ARG A 141 -6.40 -4.50 12.07
N ILE A 142 -6.57 -5.23 10.98
CA ILE A 142 -5.63 -6.24 10.49
C ILE A 142 -4.84 -5.68 9.31
N PRO A 143 -3.53 -5.42 9.47
CA PRO A 143 -2.66 -5.01 8.38
C PRO A 143 -2.41 -6.17 7.40
N LEU A 144 -2.83 -6.04 6.13
CA LEU A 144 -2.67 -7.10 5.12
C LEU A 144 -1.30 -7.15 4.45
N ASN A 145 -0.57 -6.05 4.43
CA ASN A 145 0.70 -5.95 3.71
C ASN A 145 1.76 -5.14 4.43
N SER A 146 1.55 -4.81 5.69
CA SER A 146 2.37 -3.87 6.44
C SER A 146 3.05 -4.46 7.66
N VAL A 147 2.82 -5.74 7.96
CA VAL A 147 3.57 -6.44 8.98
C VAL A 147 4.10 -7.77 8.49
N GLY A 148 5.42 -7.90 8.61
CA GLY A 148 6.12 -9.16 8.43
C GLY A 148 6.26 -9.90 9.74
N PHE A 149 5.37 -10.84 10.02
CA PHE A 149 5.39 -11.54 11.30
C PHE A 149 6.45 -12.62 11.38
N ALA A 150 6.81 -13.25 10.26
CA ALA A 150 7.73 -14.38 10.21
C ALA A 150 9.04 -14.14 9.43
N ARG A 151 9.55 -12.88 9.37
CA ARG A 151 10.82 -12.43 8.70
C ARG A 151 10.67 -11.76 7.32
N ARG A 152 9.49 -11.30 6.90
CA ARG A 152 9.29 -10.72 5.55
C ARG A 152 8.40 -9.49 5.57
N THR A 153 8.89 -8.32 5.18
CA THR A 153 8.03 -7.13 5.01
C THR A 153 7.01 -7.41 3.91
N GLY A 154 5.72 -7.32 4.23
CA GLY A 154 4.69 -7.22 3.20
C GLY A 154 4.96 -6.02 2.29
N MET A 155 4.42 -6.05 1.07
CA MET A 155 4.66 -5.04 0.06
C MET A 155 3.72 -3.85 0.27
N MET A 156 4.18 -2.82 0.98
CA MET A 156 3.45 -1.58 1.24
C MET A 156 3.66 -0.48 0.20
N SER A 157 4.73 -0.60 -0.57
CA SER A 157 5.18 0.39 -1.53
C SER A 157 5.51 -0.27 -2.85
N TYR A 158 5.22 0.46 -3.92
CA TYR A 158 5.28 -0.05 -5.28
C TYR A 158 6.22 0.80 -6.15
N PRO A 159 7.03 0.17 -7.01
CA PRO A 159 7.18 -1.27 -7.14
C PRO A 159 8.13 -1.85 -6.08
N ASN A 160 8.14 -3.17 -5.97
CA ASN A 160 9.07 -3.87 -5.08
C ASN A 160 10.29 -4.26 -5.91
N PHE A 161 11.38 -3.53 -5.69
CA PHE A 161 12.67 -3.74 -6.37
C PHE A 161 13.38 -5.04 -5.98
N ARG A 162 12.79 -5.88 -5.12
CA ARG A 162 13.33 -7.18 -4.72
C ARG A 162 12.59 -8.37 -5.33
N SER A 163 11.64 -8.13 -6.24
CA SER A 163 10.94 -9.24 -6.90
C SER A 163 11.84 -9.89 -7.97
N LYS A 164 11.66 -11.20 -8.22
CA LYS A 164 12.35 -11.94 -9.30
C LYS A 164 11.78 -11.64 -10.70
N CYS A 165 10.98 -10.59 -10.83
CA CYS A 165 10.22 -10.28 -12.02
C CYS A 165 10.67 -8.94 -12.59
N ASP A 166 10.80 -8.89 -13.91
CA ASP A 166 11.16 -7.68 -14.65
C ASP A 166 9.97 -6.71 -14.76
N ILE A 167 8.74 -7.24 -14.74
CA ILE A 167 7.51 -6.45 -14.68
C ILE A 167 7.28 -5.98 -13.22
N PRO A 168 7.19 -4.67 -12.97
CA PRO A 168 6.97 -4.17 -11.62
C PRO A 168 5.60 -4.65 -11.07
N PRO A 169 5.56 -5.39 -9.94
CA PRO A 169 4.30 -5.83 -9.36
C PRO A 169 3.49 -4.62 -8.88
N TYR A 170 2.16 -4.73 -8.92
CA TYR A 170 1.22 -3.69 -8.51
C TYR A 170 0.00 -4.31 -7.81
N PRO A 171 -0.71 -3.55 -6.96
CA PRO A 171 -1.84 -4.08 -6.24
C PRO A 171 -3.04 -4.30 -7.15
N VAL A 172 -3.72 -5.45 -7.00
CA VAL A 172 -4.97 -5.77 -7.69
C VAL A 172 -6.07 -5.81 -6.64
N LEU A 173 -6.71 -4.66 -6.38
CA LEU A 173 -7.71 -4.51 -5.31
C LEU A 173 -8.99 -5.29 -5.61
N GLU A 174 -9.32 -5.49 -6.90
CA GLU A 174 -10.51 -6.25 -7.30
C GLU A 174 -10.51 -7.67 -6.75
N LEU A 175 -9.38 -8.38 -6.84
CA LEU A 175 -9.25 -9.73 -6.29
C LEU A 175 -9.29 -9.74 -4.77
N LEU A 176 -8.68 -8.73 -4.13
CA LEU A 176 -8.76 -8.58 -2.68
C LEU A 176 -10.20 -8.37 -2.22
N TYR A 177 -10.92 -7.41 -2.79
CA TYR A 177 -12.27 -7.08 -2.36
C TYR A 177 -13.30 -8.12 -2.74
N SER A 178 -13.13 -8.82 -3.86
CA SER A 178 -13.93 -10.01 -4.16
C SER A 178 -13.74 -11.09 -3.09
N ALA A 179 -12.49 -11.36 -2.65
CA ALA A 179 -12.24 -12.33 -1.59
C ALA A 179 -12.83 -11.88 -0.24
N CYS A 180 -12.77 -10.58 0.07
CA CYS A 180 -13.39 -10.03 1.27
C CYS A 180 -14.91 -10.17 1.27
N ALA A 181 -15.56 -9.87 0.13
CA ALA A 181 -17.00 -10.03 -0.04
C ALA A 181 -17.43 -11.50 0.13
N ASP A 182 -16.74 -12.44 -0.52
CA ASP A 182 -17.01 -13.88 -0.40
C ASP A 182 -16.75 -14.44 1.01
N ALA A 183 -15.83 -13.80 1.75
CA ALA A 183 -15.54 -14.09 3.14
C ALA A 183 -16.53 -13.46 4.12
N GLY A 184 -17.32 -12.48 3.69
CA GLY A 184 -18.21 -11.70 4.55
C GLY A 184 -17.45 -10.82 5.55
N VAL A 185 -16.26 -10.32 5.19
CA VAL A 185 -15.42 -9.48 6.05
C VAL A 185 -15.25 -8.08 5.49
N GLN A 186 -15.00 -7.11 6.36
CA GLN A 186 -14.72 -5.74 5.95
C GLN A 186 -13.25 -5.59 5.53
N CYS A 187 -13.05 -5.01 4.35
CA CYS A 187 -11.73 -4.65 3.85
C CYS A 187 -11.69 -3.20 3.39
N SER A 188 -10.58 -2.52 3.62
CA SER A 188 -10.34 -1.16 3.16
C SER A 188 -8.90 -0.96 2.72
N HIS A 189 -8.65 0.15 2.03
CA HIS A 189 -7.30 0.56 1.66
C HIS A 189 -6.96 1.95 2.16
N VAL A 190 -5.66 2.20 2.31
CA VAL A 190 -5.09 3.50 2.65
C VAL A 190 -4.10 3.89 1.56
N TYR A 191 -4.23 5.10 1.03
CA TYR A 191 -3.24 5.67 0.12
C TYR A 191 -2.24 6.53 0.88
N ILE A 192 -0.97 6.16 0.74
CA ILE A 192 0.17 6.85 1.34
C ILE A 192 0.91 7.58 0.23
N HIS A 193 0.97 8.91 0.34
CA HIS A 193 1.66 9.75 -0.64
C HIS A 193 2.81 10.53 -0.01
N ARG A 194 3.63 11.12 -0.89
CA ARG A 194 4.71 12.02 -0.53
C ARG A 194 4.99 12.91 -1.72
N HIS A 195 5.43 14.14 -1.48
CA HIS A 195 5.80 15.04 -2.56
C HIS A 195 6.63 14.33 -3.65
N PRO A 196 6.21 14.39 -4.93
CA PRO A 196 6.78 13.56 -6.00
C PRO A 196 8.29 13.76 -6.20
N LEU A 197 8.81 14.99 -6.05
CA LEU A 197 10.26 15.23 -6.12
C LEU A 197 11.04 14.51 -5.01
N ASP A 198 10.45 14.42 -3.81
CA ASP A 198 11.10 13.72 -2.70
C ASP A 198 11.06 12.20 -2.88
N VAL A 199 10.03 11.68 -3.55
CA VAL A 199 9.97 10.29 -4.01
C VAL A 199 11.14 10.01 -4.94
N LEU A 200 11.32 10.82 -5.99
CA LEU A 200 12.45 10.68 -6.93
C LEU A 200 13.80 10.76 -6.21
N LYS A 201 14.01 11.74 -5.31
CA LYS A 201 15.22 11.82 -4.45
C LYS A 201 15.51 10.51 -3.74
N SER A 202 14.47 9.98 -3.12
CA SER A 202 14.58 8.85 -2.20
C SER A 202 14.94 7.57 -2.94
N THR A 203 14.50 7.43 -4.19
CA THR A 203 14.56 6.17 -4.93
C THR A 203 15.50 6.19 -6.13
N THR A 204 16.10 7.34 -6.46
CA THR A 204 17.14 7.42 -7.50
C THR A 204 18.47 7.94 -6.97
N VAL A 205 18.47 9.03 -6.19
CA VAL A 205 19.70 9.69 -5.71
C VAL A 205 20.23 8.99 -4.47
N LYS A 206 19.36 8.79 -3.48
CA LYS A 206 19.75 8.18 -2.20
C LYS A 206 19.88 6.66 -2.29
N ARG A 207 19.15 6.05 -3.21
CA ARG A 207 19.08 4.60 -3.39
C ARG A 207 19.04 4.33 -4.90
N PRO A 208 19.93 3.50 -5.47
CA PRO A 208 19.98 3.26 -6.91
C PRO A 208 18.92 2.23 -7.35
N TYR A 209 17.68 2.34 -6.87
CA TYR A 209 16.62 1.40 -7.22
C TYR A 209 16.15 1.55 -8.67
N ASN A 210 16.24 2.77 -9.21
CA ASN A 210 15.79 3.10 -10.56
C ASN A 210 16.96 3.55 -11.44
N SER A 211 17.88 2.61 -11.74
CA SER A 211 18.89 2.81 -12.78
C SER A 211 18.21 2.69 -14.17
N PRO A 212 18.43 3.60 -15.13
CA PRO A 212 19.57 4.54 -15.24
C PRO A 212 19.31 5.98 -14.74
N GLY A 213 18.22 6.27 -14.02
CA GLY A 213 18.05 7.59 -13.39
C GLY A 213 16.61 8.10 -13.28
N MET A 214 16.47 9.39 -12.98
CA MET A 214 15.17 10.00 -12.63
C MET A 214 14.12 9.98 -13.75
N VAL A 215 14.54 10.00 -15.02
CA VAL A 215 13.62 9.94 -16.16
C VAL A 215 12.89 8.59 -16.18
N TYR A 216 13.65 7.50 -16.09
CA TYR A 216 13.10 6.16 -16.00
C TYR A 216 12.18 6.02 -14.77
N ALA A 217 12.63 6.50 -13.61
CA ALA A 217 11.80 6.51 -12.40
C ALA A 217 10.48 7.29 -12.59
N SER A 218 10.53 8.44 -13.26
CA SER A 218 9.33 9.26 -13.53
C SER A 218 8.34 8.52 -14.41
N HIS A 219 8.80 7.83 -15.45
CA HIS A 219 7.94 6.98 -16.28
C HIS A 219 7.33 5.82 -15.49
N LEU A 220 8.17 5.07 -14.79
CA LEU A 220 7.75 3.92 -13.99
C LEU A 220 6.69 4.32 -12.96
N TYR A 221 6.96 5.37 -12.19
CA TYR A 221 6.04 5.85 -11.17
C TYR A 221 4.77 6.47 -11.74
N THR A 222 4.84 7.15 -12.89
CA THR A 222 3.64 7.61 -13.59
C THR A 222 2.71 6.44 -13.91
N SER A 223 3.24 5.36 -14.48
CA SER A 223 2.45 4.17 -14.83
C SER A 223 1.82 3.53 -13.57
N LEU A 224 2.58 3.39 -12.49
CA LEU A 224 2.08 2.83 -11.24
C LEU A 224 1.02 3.72 -10.58
N LEU A 225 1.18 5.05 -10.62
CA LEU A 225 0.19 6.00 -10.13
C LEU A 225 -1.12 5.87 -10.91
N LYS A 226 -1.08 5.72 -12.24
CA LYS A 226 -2.29 5.49 -13.05
C LYS A 226 -3.01 4.19 -12.72
N VAL A 227 -2.27 3.13 -12.40
CA VAL A 227 -2.87 1.91 -11.88
C VAL A 227 -3.52 2.16 -10.52
N MET A 228 -2.82 2.79 -9.58
CA MET A 228 -3.36 3.09 -8.24
C MET A 228 -4.59 4.00 -8.30
N GLU A 229 -4.56 5.07 -9.08
CA GLU A 229 -5.68 5.99 -9.32
C GLU A 229 -6.92 5.22 -9.77
N THR A 230 -6.77 4.35 -10.76
CA THR A 230 -7.86 3.52 -11.29
C THR A 230 -8.42 2.59 -10.21
N GLN A 231 -7.54 1.96 -9.42
CA GLN A 231 -7.96 1.06 -8.34
C GLN A 231 -8.70 1.82 -7.22
N ILE A 232 -8.23 3.02 -6.85
CA ILE A 232 -8.87 3.88 -5.83
C ILE A 232 -10.25 4.33 -6.30
N LEU A 233 -10.37 4.82 -7.55
CA LEU A 233 -11.64 5.29 -8.11
C LEU A 233 -12.67 4.17 -8.28
N ARG A 234 -12.22 2.94 -8.49
CA ARG A 234 -13.09 1.77 -8.62
C ARG A 234 -13.67 1.30 -7.29
N PHE A 235 -12.96 1.56 -6.19
CA PHE A 235 -13.33 1.10 -4.84
C PHE A 235 -13.43 2.27 -3.85
N PRO A 236 -14.25 3.31 -4.14
CA PRO A 236 -14.31 4.52 -3.32
C PRO A 236 -14.79 4.20 -1.90
N ASP A 237 -15.78 3.30 -1.77
CA ASP A 237 -16.35 2.86 -0.50
C ASP A 237 -15.39 2.05 0.36
N GLN A 238 -14.25 1.64 -0.18
CA GLN A 238 -13.18 0.94 0.55
C GLN A 238 -12.01 1.88 0.88
N THR A 239 -12.06 3.16 0.47
CA THR A 239 -11.00 4.13 0.77
C THR A 239 -11.09 4.57 2.24
N ARG A 240 -10.13 4.13 3.06
CA ARG A 240 -10.09 4.42 4.50
C ARG A 240 -9.46 5.75 4.82
N ALA A 241 -8.33 6.03 4.20
CA ALA A 241 -7.56 7.24 4.48
C ALA A 241 -6.64 7.60 3.30
N CYS A 242 -6.33 8.88 3.22
CA CYS A 242 -5.35 9.46 2.32
C CYS A 242 -4.44 10.37 3.14
N PHE A 243 -3.15 10.06 3.26
CA PHE A 243 -2.25 10.98 3.95
C PHE A 243 -0.79 10.85 3.50
N GLY A 244 -0.09 11.98 3.60
CA GLY A 244 1.34 12.07 3.43
C GLY A 244 2.02 12.39 4.75
N PHE A 245 2.94 11.52 5.19
CA PHE A 245 3.72 11.72 6.42
C PHE A 245 4.51 13.04 6.46
N PHE A 246 4.72 13.64 5.29
CA PHE A 246 5.62 14.78 5.09
C PHE A 246 4.90 16.05 4.62
N ASP A 247 3.57 16.07 4.64
CA ASP A 247 2.81 17.24 4.21
C ASP A 247 2.99 18.40 5.20
N HIS A 248 3.43 19.54 4.66
CA HIS A 248 3.76 20.74 5.41
C HIS A 248 2.53 21.43 6.04
N GLN A 249 1.32 21.12 5.53
CA GLN A 249 0.07 21.73 5.99
C GLN A 249 -0.75 20.83 6.94
N GLY A 250 -0.30 19.61 7.26
CA GLY A 250 -1.14 18.59 7.92
C GLY A 250 -0.46 17.70 8.95
N ALA A 251 0.61 18.15 9.62
CA ALA A 251 1.38 17.31 10.54
C ALA A 251 0.55 16.66 11.67
N ALA A 252 -0.50 17.35 12.15
CA ALA A 252 -1.41 16.81 13.18
C ALA A 252 -2.43 15.79 12.63
N GLU A 253 -2.76 15.89 11.33
CA GLU A 253 -3.82 15.12 10.70
C GLU A 253 -3.40 13.68 10.41
N TRP A 254 -2.19 13.48 9.86
CA TRP A 254 -1.69 12.13 9.59
C TRP A 254 -1.37 11.37 10.89
N GLN A 255 -0.90 12.07 11.92
CA GLN A 255 -0.60 11.47 13.23
C GLN A 255 -1.87 10.95 13.88
N THR A 256 -2.91 11.77 13.92
CA THR A 256 -4.24 11.39 14.41
C THR A 256 -4.80 10.21 13.63
N THR A 257 -4.75 10.29 12.29
CA THR A 257 -5.24 9.22 11.41
C THR A 257 -4.54 7.89 11.68
N LEU A 258 -3.21 7.88 11.81
CA LEU A 258 -2.44 6.67 12.12
C LEU A 258 -2.72 6.12 13.51
N ARG A 259 -2.79 7.01 14.49
CA ARG A 259 -3.07 6.66 15.89
C ARG A 259 -4.40 5.92 15.96
N ASP A 260 -5.44 6.52 15.41
CA ASP A 260 -6.81 6.01 15.48
C ASP A 260 -6.99 4.74 14.64
N MET A 261 -6.28 4.63 13.52
CA MET A 261 -6.31 3.45 12.67
C MET A 261 -5.71 2.20 13.33
N TRP A 262 -4.72 2.36 14.21
CA TRP A 262 -4.00 1.23 14.82
C TRP A 262 -4.27 1.07 16.32
N GLY A 263 -5.44 1.54 16.78
CA GLY A 263 -5.96 1.22 18.11
C GLY A 263 -5.36 2.02 19.27
N TRP A 264 -4.62 3.10 19.00
CA TRP A 264 -4.04 3.99 20.02
C TRP A 264 -5.08 4.99 20.57
N THR A 265 -6.18 4.49 21.11
CA THR A 265 -7.41 5.27 21.32
C THR A 265 -7.61 5.81 22.73
N THR A 266 -6.93 5.27 23.73
CA THR A 266 -6.99 5.80 25.11
C THR A 266 -5.99 6.95 25.32
N GLN A 267 -6.18 7.77 26.35
CA GLN A 267 -5.25 8.87 26.65
C GLN A 267 -3.81 8.35 26.88
N ASN A 268 -3.65 7.31 27.69
CA ASN A 268 -2.33 6.70 27.94
C ASN A 268 -1.69 6.16 26.65
N GLN A 269 -2.49 5.62 25.72
CA GLN A 269 -1.99 5.17 24.41
C GLN A 269 -1.64 6.35 23.51
N THR A 270 -2.38 7.45 23.57
CA THR A 270 -2.07 8.67 22.82
C THR A 270 -0.71 9.22 23.24
N ASP A 271 -0.44 9.32 24.55
CA ASP A 271 0.84 9.80 25.05
C ASP A 271 2.01 8.89 24.64
N ALA A 272 1.79 7.56 24.66
CA ALA A 272 2.76 6.58 24.20
C ALA A 272 3.01 6.66 22.69
N PHE A 273 1.96 6.86 21.88
CA PHE A 273 2.08 7.09 20.43
C PHE A 273 2.89 8.34 20.15
N ASP A 274 2.58 9.46 20.80
CA ASP A 274 3.28 10.72 20.61
C ASP A 274 4.77 10.62 20.99
N ALA A 275 5.07 9.93 22.09
CA ALA A 275 6.45 9.63 22.50
C ALA A 275 7.17 8.78 21.45
N PHE A 276 6.52 7.73 20.94
CA PHE A 276 7.06 6.88 19.88
C PHE A 276 7.34 7.66 18.59
N ILE A 277 6.40 8.51 18.14
CA ILE A 277 6.56 9.34 16.95
C ILE A 277 7.71 10.32 17.15
N ARG A 278 7.82 11.02 18.29
CA ARG A 278 8.96 11.92 18.57
C ARG A 278 10.32 11.20 18.49
N ALA A 279 10.39 9.95 18.93
CA ALA A 279 11.61 9.16 18.90
C ALA A 279 11.96 8.64 17.49
N THR A 280 10.95 8.22 16.72
CA THR A 280 11.12 7.46 15.47
C THR A 280 11.03 8.32 14.22
N TYR A 281 10.16 9.34 14.24
CA TYR A 281 9.94 10.20 13.09
C TYR A 281 11.11 11.15 12.90
N ARG A 282 11.70 11.10 11.70
CA ARG A 282 12.72 12.03 11.24
C ARG A 282 12.21 12.69 9.97
N LYS A 283 11.96 14.00 10.03
CA LYS A 283 11.57 14.77 8.85
C LYS A 283 12.71 14.67 7.80
N PRO A 284 12.45 14.16 6.58
CA PRO A 284 13.46 14.05 5.56
C PRO A 284 13.92 15.43 5.10
N SER A 285 15.16 15.52 4.63
CA SER A 285 15.60 16.65 3.81
C SER A 285 14.80 16.69 2.51
N THR A 286 13.95 17.70 2.35
CA THR A 286 13.16 17.94 1.13
C THR A 286 14.10 18.32 -0.02
N PHE A 287 13.69 18.06 -1.26
CA PHE A 287 14.38 18.60 -2.44
C PHE A 287 14.05 20.06 -2.73
N TYR A 288 12.97 20.57 -2.13
CA TYR A 288 12.42 21.87 -2.44
C TYR A 288 12.21 22.70 -1.17
N ARG A 289 12.38 24.02 -1.30
CA ARG A 289 11.80 25.00 -0.37
C ARG A 289 10.39 25.33 -0.86
N SER A 290 9.37 24.87 -0.15
CA SER A 290 7.99 25.31 -0.38
C SER A 290 7.83 26.76 0.05
N THR A 291 8.02 27.70 -0.86
CA THR A 291 7.34 29.00 -0.81
C THR A 291 6.12 28.89 -1.72
N SER A 292 4.92 28.91 -1.13
CA SER A 292 3.60 29.00 -1.76
C SER A 292 3.55 28.88 -3.30
N ASP A 293 2.99 27.77 -3.77
CA ASP A 293 2.40 27.55 -5.09
C ASP A 293 3.31 27.48 -6.33
N ASN A 294 4.61 27.73 -6.21
CA ASN A 294 5.55 27.48 -7.30
C ASN A 294 6.76 26.67 -6.79
N ILE A 295 6.86 25.40 -7.22
CA ILE A 295 8.14 24.69 -7.19
C ILE A 295 9.11 25.56 -7.98
N VAL A 296 10.13 26.11 -7.32
CA VAL A 296 11.08 27.01 -7.98
C VAL A 296 11.72 26.25 -9.14
N ALA A 297 11.43 26.67 -10.38
CA ALA A 297 11.91 26.02 -11.60
C ALA A 297 13.44 25.86 -11.59
N GLU A 298 14.18 26.78 -10.95
CA GLU A 298 15.63 26.73 -10.78
C GLU A 298 16.12 25.48 -10.00
N GLU A 299 15.40 25.01 -8.97
CA GLU A 299 15.81 23.81 -8.21
C GLU A 299 15.57 22.52 -9.00
N VAL A 300 14.59 22.53 -9.91
CA VAL A 300 14.28 21.41 -10.80
C VAL A 300 15.28 21.35 -11.96
N GLU A 301 15.64 22.48 -12.58
CA GLU A 301 16.59 22.54 -13.70
C GLU A 301 18.01 22.11 -13.32
N GLY A 302 18.43 22.35 -12.06
CA GLY A 302 19.72 21.87 -11.55
C GLY A 302 19.80 20.35 -11.35
N VAL A 303 18.66 19.66 -11.30
CA VAL A 303 18.57 18.22 -11.00
C VAL A 303 18.02 17.40 -12.19
N PHE A 304 17.18 18.03 -13.02
CA PHE A 304 16.55 17.45 -14.21
C PHE A 304 16.99 18.22 -15.45
N PRO A 305 17.65 17.56 -16.43
CA PRO A 305 17.98 18.22 -17.68
C PRO A 305 16.74 18.80 -18.36
N ALA A 306 16.82 20.03 -18.90
CA ALA A 306 15.67 20.75 -19.46
C ALA A 306 14.84 19.92 -20.45
N LYS A 307 15.50 19.13 -21.31
CA LYS A 307 14.87 18.21 -22.28
C LYS A 307 13.98 17.12 -21.67
N HIS A 308 14.07 16.90 -20.36
CA HIS A 308 13.32 15.88 -19.62
C HIS A 308 12.25 16.46 -18.69
N ILE A 309 12.13 17.78 -18.61
CA ILE A 309 11.08 18.47 -17.83
C ILE A 309 9.67 17.98 -18.18
N PRO A 310 9.31 17.72 -19.45
CA PRO A 310 7.97 17.20 -19.78
C PRO A 310 7.64 15.88 -19.08
N PHE A 311 8.61 14.98 -18.92
CA PHE A 311 8.39 13.70 -18.22
C PHE A 311 8.15 13.91 -16.72
N LEU A 312 8.88 14.84 -16.11
CA LEU A 312 8.65 15.22 -14.73
C LEU A 312 7.25 15.83 -14.56
N GLN A 313 6.83 16.74 -15.45
CA GLN A 313 5.49 17.35 -15.40
C GLN A 313 4.38 16.30 -15.48
N VAL A 314 4.52 15.30 -16.36
CA VAL A 314 3.57 14.17 -16.45
C VAL A 314 3.51 13.40 -15.13
N PHE A 315 4.65 13.13 -14.50
CA PHE A 315 4.71 12.47 -13.20
C PHE A 315 4.08 13.30 -12.07
N LEU A 316 4.39 14.60 -11.99
CA LEU A 316 3.78 15.53 -11.03
C LEU A 316 2.25 15.53 -11.16
N LYS A 317 1.74 15.64 -12.40
CA LYS A 317 0.31 15.62 -12.70
C LYS A 317 -0.34 14.29 -12.32
N ALA A 318 0.29 13.16 -12.63
CA ALA A 318 -0.23 11.84 -12.25
C ALA A 318 -0.32 11.68 -10.73
N HIS A 319 0.64 12.23 -9.99
CA HIS A 319 0.63 12.19 -8.53
C HIS A 319 -0.53 13.03 -7.96
N GLU A 320 -0.70 14.26 -8.46
CA GLU A 320 -1.82 15.13 -8.08
C GLU A 320 -3.18 14.48 -8.35
N GLN A 321 -3.35 13.89 -9.53
CA GLN A 321 -4.58 13.20 -9.93
C GLN A 321 -4.89 12.00 -9.03
N THR A 322 -3.88 11.21 -8.65
CA THR A 322 -4.06 10.06 -7.75
C THR A 322 -4.45 10.52 -6.34
N LEU A 323 -3.82 11.58 -5.85
CA LEU A 323 -4.15 12.19 -4.55
C LEU A 323 -5.58 12.73 -4.54
N GLU A 324 -5.98 13.44 -5.60
CA GLU A 324 -7.32 13.98 -5.75
C GLU A 324 -8.37 12.86 -5.84
N ALA A 325 -8.10 11.81 -6.60
CA ALA A 325 -8.96 10.62 -6.64
C ALA A 325 -9.19 10.03 -5.24
N CYS A 326 -8.14 9.95 -4.42
CA CYS A 326 -8.26 9.43 -3.06
C CYS A 326 -9.07 10.35 -2.14
N ARG A 327 -8.86 11.67 -2.22
CA ARG A 327 -9.64 12.67 -1.48
C ARG A 327 -11.11 12.66 -1.86
N GLN A 328 -11.41 12.57 -3.16
CA GLN A 328 -12.78 12.47 -3.65
C GLN A 328 -13.46 11.18 -3.17
N SER A 329 -12.74 10.05 -3.16
CA SER A 329 -13.27 8.80 -2.60
C SER A 329 -13.61 8.92 -1.12
N LEU A 330 -12.82 9.65 -0.32
CA LEU A 330 -13.12 9.91 1.09
C LEU A 330 -14.37 10.78 1.28
N GLN A 331 -14.60 11.76 0.41
CA GLN A 331 -15.77 12.66 0.48
C GLN A 331 -17.09 11.98 0.08
N ARG A 332 -17.04 10.85 -0.64
CA ARG A 332 -18.22 10.09 -1.07
C ARG A 332 -18.75 9.11 -0.02
N ARG A 333 -17.94 8.80 0.99
CA ARG A 333 -18.32 7.98 2.15
C ARG A 333 -19.10 8.82 3.16
#